data_AF-A0A4Y7X8N6-F1
#
_entry.id   AF-A0A4Y7X8N6-F1
#
_cell.length_a   1.000
_cell.length_b   1.000
_cell.length_c   1.000
_cell.angle_alpha   90.00
_cell.angle_beta   90.00
_cell.angle_gamma   90.00
#
_symmetry.space_group_name_H-M   'P 1'
#
loop_
_entity.id
_entity.type
_entity.pdbx_description
1 polymer ?
#
loop_
_entity_poly.entity_id
_entity_poly.type
_entity_poly.pdbx_seq_one_letter_code
_entity_poly.pdbx_strand_id
1 'polypeptide(L)'
;MATKYSKKTFIVRSEQHLTSAVGHLLQNYQAAINDDKPLHVHVTTKQDSRSVAQNRLYWMWLGQIEKETGNDKDDLHFEFKKKFLIAIYERDDQQYAEMCHAIKALRQSHSEQYAAVAAGVIRETSTTRMTPKQFTEYLNSIHDYTLVRLGILLAIPDELRFAFE
;
A
#
# COMPACT_ATOMS: atom_id res chain seq x y z
N MET A 1 22.05 -15.59 19.72
CA MET A 1 20.80 -15.58 18.91
C MET A 1 20.38 -14.13 18.76
N ALA A 2 20.31 -13.60 17.53
CA ALA A 2 19.95 -12.20 17.30
C ALA A 2 18.45 -12.01 17.55
N THR A 3 18.10 -11.30 18.63
CA THR A 3 16.71 -10.96 18.92
C THR A 3 16.23 -9.97 17.85
N LYS A 4 15.37 -10.44 16.95
CA LYS A 4 14.75 -9.62 15.92
C LYS A 4 13.85 -8.59 16.60
N TYR A 5 14.32 -7.36 16.77
CA TYR A 5 13.49 -6.27 17.28
C TYR A 5 12.32 -6.03 16.31
N SER A 6 11.10 -6.36 16.74
CA SER A 6 9.88 -6.08 15.98
C SER A 6 9.47 -4.63 16.24
N LYS A 7 9.16 -3.89 15.17
CA LYS A 7 8.59 -2.54 15.27
C LYS A 7 7.33 -2.59 16.14
N LYS A 8 7.27 -1.76 17.19
CA LYS A 8 6.11 -1.65 18.09
C LYS A 8 5.65 -0.19 18.13
N THR A 9 4.35 0.03 17.96
CA THR A 9 3.72 1.36 17.94
C THR A 9 2.82 1.50 19.16
N PHE A 10 2.87 2.66 19.83
CA PHE A 10 2.01 2.99 20.96
C PHE A 10 1.15 4.21 20.60
N ILE A 11 -0.17 4.09 20.70
CA ILE A 11 -1.10 5.21 20.49
C ILE A 11 -1.45 5.80 21.85
N VAL A 12 -0.80 6.91 22.22
CA VAL A 12 -0.98 7.54 23.53
C VAL A 12 -2.22 8.43 23.52
N ARG A 13 -3.30 7.99 24.17
CA ARG A 13 -4.58 8.73 24.33
C ARG A 13 -4.96 8.97 25.78
N SER A 14 -4.24 8.34 26.71
CA SER A 14 -4.51 8.36 28.15
C SER A 14 -3.21 8.14 28.92
N GLU A 15 -3.22 8.44 30.21
CA GLU A 15 -2.08 8.20 31.11
C GLU A 15 -1.67 6.72 31.12
N GLN A 16 -2.63 5.79 31.09
CA GLN A 16 -2.35 4.35 31.03
C GLN A 16 -1.56 3.94 29.78
N HIS A 17 -1.87 4.52 28.61
CA HIS A 17 -1.14 4.26 27.37
C HIS A 17 0.29 4.83 27.45
N LEU A 18 0.45 5.99 28.10
CA LEU A 18 1.75 6.59 28.33
C LEU A 18 2.61 5.70 29.24
N THR A 19 2.07 5.24 30.37
CA THR A 19 2.76 4.33 31.29
C THR A 19 3.19 3.04 30.58
N SER A 20 2.33 2.50 29.70
CA SER A 20 2.64 1.31 28.91
C SER A 20 3.80 1.54 27.93
N ALA A 21 3.84 2.69 27.26
CA ALA A 21 4.92 3.06 26.35
C ALA A 21 6.24 3.26 27.10
N VAL A 22 6.22 3.99 28.22
CA VAL A 22 7.39 4.22 29.07
C VAL A 22 7.93 2.91 29.65
N GLY A 23 7.05 2.03 30.15
CA GLY A 23 7.44 0.72 30.66
C GLY A 23 8.16 -0.13 29.61
N HIS A 24 7.69 -0.10 28.36
CA HIS A 24 8.35 -0.79 27.26
C HIS A 24 9.74 -0.22 26.96
N LEU A 25 9.91 1.11 26.97
CA LEU A 25 11.22 1.74 26.77
C LEU A 25 12.21 1.34 27.87
N LEU A 26 11.79 1.47 29.13
CA LEU A 26 12.61 1.15 30.31
C LEU A 26 13.04 -0.33 30.33
N GLN A 27 12.19 -1.24 29.85
CA GLN A 27 12.51 -2.66 29.81
C GLN A 27 13.54 -3.02 28.74
N ASN A 28 13.60 -2.28 27.62
CA ASN A 28 14.33 -2.70 26.42
C ASN A 28 15.57 -1.86 26.08
N TYR A 29 15.72 -0.66 26.65
CA TYR A 29 16.79 0.26 26.23
C TYR A 29 18.20 -0.26 26.53
N GLN A 30 18.43 -0.90 27.69
CA GLN A 30 19.76 -1.40 28.05
C GLN A 30 20.22 -2.52 27.12
N ALA A 31 19.32 -3.47 26.81
CA ALA A 31 19.62 -4.56 25.88
C ALA A 31 19.91 -4.01 24.47
N ALA A 32 19.17 -3.00 24.03
CA ALA A 32 19.36 -2.34 22.74
C ALA A 32 20.72 -1.61 22.63
N ILE A 33 21.14 -0.93 23.71
CA ILE A 33 22.48 -0.30 23.79
C ILE A 33 23.57 -1.37 23.75
N ASN A 34 23.43 -2.46 24.50
CA ASN A 34 24.42 -3.53 24.57
C ASN A 34 24.59 -4.29 23.23
N ASP A 35 23.54 -4.31 22.40
CA ASP A 35 23.54 -4.97 21.08
C ASP A 35 23.88 -3.98 19.93
N ASP A 36 24.39 -2.78 20.25
CA ASP A 36 24.72 -1.67 19.32
C ASP A 36 23.56 -1.28 18.38
N LYS A 37 22.32 -1.43 18.85
CA LYS A 37 21.09 -1.14 18.13
C LYS A 37 20.17 -0.28 19.00
N PRO A 38 20.51 1.00 19.23
CA PRO A 38 19.74 1.86 20.13
C PRO A 38 18.27 1.97 19.70
N LEU A 39 17.38 2.10 20.68
CA LEU A 39 15.95 2.30 20.41
C LEU A 39 15.73 3.65 19.72
N HIS A 40 15.10 3.63 18.54
CA HIS A 40 14.72 4.85 17.83
C HIS A 40 13.28 5.23 18.18
N VAL A 41 13.09 6.35 18.90
CA VAL A 41 11.77 6.83 19.35
C VAL A 41 11.28 7.92 18.41
N HIS A 42 10.11 7.72 17.78
CA HIS A 42 9.46 8.71 16.93
C HIS A 42 8.14 9.16 17.57
N VAL A 43 8.07 10.43 17.99
CA VAL A 43 6.87 11.03 18.60
C VAL A 43 6.23 11.95 17.57
N THR A 44 4.97 11.68 17.20
CA THR A 44 4.22 12.49 16.25
C THR A 44 2.82 12.78 16.79
N THR A 45 2.36 14.02 16.61
CA THR A 45 0.96 14.41 16.80
C THR A 45 0.12 14.14 15.56
N LYS A 46 0.77 13.98 14.40
CA LYS A 46 0.10 13.63 13.15
C LYS A 46 -0.20 12.14 13.17
N GLN A 47 -1.49 11.82 13.15
CA GLN A 47 -1.99 10.55 12.63
C GLN A 47 -1.40 10.38 11.23
N ASP A 48 -0.97 9.17 10.86
CA ASP A 48 -0.47 8.90 9.50
C ASP A 48 -1.40 9.57 8.48
N SER A 49 -0.82 10.29 7.51
CA SER A 49 -1.67 10.84 6.46
C SER A 49 -2.45 9.69 5.83
N ARG A 50 -3.72 9.91 5.48
CA ARG A 50 -4.59 8.87 4.93
C ARG A 50 -3.89 8.08 3.80
N SER A 51 -3.10 8.77 2.97
CA SER A 51 -2.28 8.17 1.91
C SER A 51 -1.20 7.19 2.41
N VAL A 52 -0.52 7.47 3.53
CA VAL A 52 0.49 6.56 4.10
C VAL A 52 -0.19 5.31 4.67
N ALA A 53 -1.30 5.47 5.39
CA ALA A 53 -2.06 4.35 5.93
C ALA A 53 -2.66 3.47 4.82
N GLN A 54 -3.19 4.10 3.76
CA GLN A 54 -3.69 3.43 2.55
C GLN A 54 -2.60 2.62 1.83
N ASN A 55 -1.41 3.19 1.66
CA ASN A 55 -0.29 2.46 1.06
C ASN A 55 0.13 1.26 1.92
N ARG A 56 0.19 1.41 3.24
CA ARG A 56 0.50 0.29 4.14
C ARG A 56 -0.54 -0.82 4.05
N LEU A 57 -1.82 -0.46 4.01
CA LEU A 57 -2.93 -1.41 3.85
C LEU A 57 -2.80 -2.16 2.51
N TYR A 58 -2.53 -1.43 1.43
CA TYR A 58 -2.33 -2.00 0.10
C TYR A 58 -1.21 -3.06 0.06
N TRP A 59 -0.02 -2.72 0.54
CA TRP A 59 1.11 -3.65 0.55
C TRP A 59 0.89 -4.86 1.45
N MET A 60 0.16 -4.68 2.56
CA MET A 60 -0.23 -5.78 3.43
C MET A 60 -1.17 -6.75 2.69
N TRP A 61 -2.14 -6.23 1.93
CA TRP A 61 -3.03 -7.06 1.11
C TRP A 61 -2.30 -7.81 0.01
N LEU A 62 -1.35 -7.17 -0.69
CA LEU A 62 -0.51 -7.87 -1.66
C LEU A 62 0.21 -9.06 -1.04
N GLY A 63 0.79 -8.90 0.15
CA GLY A 63 1.44 -10.01 0.86
C GLY A 63 0.48 -11.08 1.37
N GLN A 64 -0.81 -10.79 1.57
CA GLN A 64 -1.83 -11.81 1.84
C GLN A 64 -2.18 -12.58 0.57
N ILE A 65 -2.44 -11.87 -0.53
CA ILE A 65 -2.80 -12.47 -1.81
C ILE A 65 -1.65 -13.31 -2.35
N GLU A 66 -0.40 -12.87 -2.20
CA GLU A 66 0.81 -13.63 -2.54
C GLU A 66 0.86 -14.97 -1.80
N LYS A 67 0.58 -14.98 -0.49
CA LYS A 67 0.55 -16.22 0.31
C LYS A 67 -0.56 -17.17 -0.09
N GLU A 68 -1.74 -16.64 -0.41
CA GLU A 68 -2.91 -17.46 -0.75
C GLU A 68 -2.86 -17.97 -2.20
N THR A 69 -2.27 -17.21 -3.13
CA THR A 69 -2.28 -17.53 -4.56
C THR A 69 -0.94 -18.03 -5.10
N GLY A 70 0.16 -17.77 -4.40
CA GLY A 70 1.52 -18.05 -4.86
C GLY A 70 2.06 -17.07 -5.92
N ASN A 71 1.28 -16.04 -6.29
CA ASN A 71 1.74 -15.02 -7.24
C ASN A 71 2.67 -14.01 -6.56
N ASP A 72 3.70 -13.56 -7.28
CA ASP A 72 4.61 -12.54 -6.79
C ASP A 72 3.89 -11.20 -6.57
N LYS A 73 4.21 -10.52 -5.46
CA LYS A 73 3.61 -9.24 -5.10
C LYS A 73 3.82 -8.13 -6.13
N ASP A 74 4.94 -8.11 -6.86
CA ASP A 74 5.26 -7.10 -7.86
C ASP A 74 4.47 -7.36 -9.15
N ASP A 75 4.23 -8.64 -9.50
CA ASP A 75 3.31 -9.04 -10.57
C ASP A 75 1.86 -8.69 -10.21
N LEU A 76 1.43 -8.97 -8.98
CA LEU A 76 0.11 -8.55 -8.48
C LEU A 76 -0.03 -7.03 -8.48
N HIS A 77 1.02 -6.31 -8.10
CA HIS A 77 1.05 -4.85 -8.17
C HIS A 77 0.89 -4.35 -9.60
N PHE A 78 1.61 -4.94 -10.56
CA PHE A 78 1.50 -4.61 -11.98
C PHE A 78 0.09 -4.87 -12.52
N GLU A 79 -0.48 -6.04 -12.24
CA GLU A 79 -1.82 -6.42 -12.74
C GLU A 79 -2.93 -5.57 -12.12
N PHE A 80 -2.87 -5.25 -10.82
CA PHE A 80 -3.85 -4.35 -10.21
C PHE A 80 -3.75 -2.92 -10.72
N LYS A 81 -2.54 -2.42 -11.02
CA LYS A 81 -2.38 -1.12 -11.68
C LYS A 81 -3.07 -1.11 -13.04
N LYS A 82 -2.79 -2.12 -13.86
CA LYS A 82 -3.40 -2.29 -15.19
C LYS A 82 -4.92 -2.40 -15.11
N LYS A 83 -5.45 -3.12 -14.13
CA LYS A 83 -6.87 -3.47 -14.04
C LYS A 83 -7.74 -2.37 -13.43
N PHE A 84 -7.22 -1.62 -12.45
CA PHE A 84 -8.01 -0.66 -11.68
C PHE A 84 -7.44 0.74 -11.69
N LEU A 85 -6.12 0.90 -11.52
CA LEU A 85 -5.50 2.23 -11.41
C LEU A 85 -5.63 3.04 -12.70
N ILE A 86 -5.37 2.41 -13.85
CA ILE A 86 -5.46 3.07 -15.15
C ILE A 86 -6.87 3.63 -15.39
N ALA A 87 -7.91 2.88 -15.05
CA ALA A 87 -9.29 3.32 -15.24
C ALA A 87 -9.64 4.54 -14.38
N ILE A 88 -9.12 4.61 -13.15
CA ILE A 88 -9.32 5.76 -12.27
C ILE A 88 -8.62 7.00 -12.84
N TYR A 89 -7.37 6.86 -13.31
CA TYR A 89 -6.65 7.99 -13.91
C TYR A 89 -7.20 8.42 -15.26
N GLU A 90 -7.58 7.49 -16.13
CA GLU A 90 -8.22 7.80 -17.42
C GLU A 90 -9.53 8.57 -17.22
N ARG A 91 -10.24 8.36 -16.12
CA ARG A 91 -11.47 9.10 -15.79
C ARG A 91 -11.19 10.49 -15.21
N ASP A 92 -10.23 10.60 -14.31
CA ASP A 92 -10.07 11.78 -13.44
C ASP A 92 -8.96 12.75 -13.92
N ASP A 93 -8.06 12.32 -14.80
CA ASP A 93 -6.95 13.13 -15.33
C ASP A 93 -7.03 13.19 -16.86
N GLN A 94 -7.38 14.37 -17.38
CA GLN A 94 -7.55 14.59 -18.82
C GLN A 94 -6.26 14.33 -19.61
N GLN A 95 -5.09 14.70 -19.08
CA GLN A 95 -3.81 14.45 -19.76
C GLN A 95 -3.51 12.96 -19.81
N TYR A 96 -3.80 12.25 -18.72
CA TYR A 96 -3.65 10.80 -18.68
C TYR A 96 -4.63 10.10 -19.63
N ALA A 97 -5.87 10.59 -19.75
CA ALA A 97 -6.85 10.09 -20.70
C ALA A 97 -6.38 10.23 -22.15
N GLU A 98 -5.86 11.40 -22.53
CA GLU A 98 -5.29 11.66 -23.86
C GLU A 98 -4.14 10.70 -24.17
N MET A 99 -3.25 10.45 -23.19
CA MET A 99 -2.18 9.45 -23.32
C MET A 99 -2.76 8.04 -23.53
N CYS A 100 -3.77 7.62 -22.76
CA CYS A 100 -4.44 6.33 -22.95
C CYS A 100 -5.07 6.20 -24.33
N HIS A 101 -5.69 7.25 -24.85
CA HIS A 101 -6.26 7.28 -26.20
C HIS A 101 -5.17 7.15 -27.28
N ALA A 102 -4.04 7.84 -27.13
CA ALA A 102 -2.91 7.71 -28.04
C ALA A 102 -2.36 6.27 -28.07
N ILE A 103 -2.20 5.64 -26.91
CA ILE A 103 -1.76 4.23 -26.80
C ILE A 103 -2.79 3.30 -27.45
N LYS A 104 -4.09 3.51 -27.23
CA LYS A 104 -5.17 2.71 -27.85
C LYS A 104 -5.18 2.87 -29.37
N ALA A 105 -4.87 4.06 -29.91
CA ALA A 105 -4.73 4.29 -31.35
C ALA A 105 -3.52 3.56 -31.94
N LEU A 106 -2.38 3.52 -31.22
CA LEU A 106 -1.20 2.73 -31.62
C LEU A 106 -1.45 1.22 -31.67
N ARG A 107 -2.42 0.72 -30.89
CA ARG A 107 -2.88 -0.67 -30.99
C ARG A 107 -3.55 -0.95 -32.33
N GLN A 108 -4.35 0.00 -32.81
CA GLN A 108 -5.12 -0.13 -34.06
C GLN A 108 -4.22 -0.06 -35.28
N SER A 109 -3.06 0.59 -35.20
CA SER A 109 -2.08 0.64 -36.28
C SER A 109 -1.19 -0.61 -36.40
N HIS A 110 -1.45 -1.68 -35.63
CA HIS A 110 -0.67 -2.93 -35.61
C HIS A 110 0.84 -2.74 -35.34
N SER A 111 1.22 -1.66 -34.65
CA SER A 111 2.63 -1.40 -34.29
C SER A 111 3.17 -2.47 -33.33
N GLU A 112 4.31 -3.09 -33.67
CA GLU A 112 5.02 -4.04 -32.78
C GLU A 112 5.43 -3.37 -31.45
N GLN A 113 5.56 -2.05 -31.45
CA GLN A 113 5.97 -1.24 -30.30
C GLN A 113 4.84 -1.04 -29.28
N TYR A 114 3.58 -1.31 -29.64
CA TYR A 114 2.42 -1.11 -28.76
C TYR A 114 2.58 -1.80 -27.40
N ALA A 115 2.98 -3.06 -27.40
CA ALA A 115 3.10 -3.85 -26.17
C ALA A 115 4.17 -3.27 -25.23
N ALA A 116 5.32 -2.87 -25.79
CA ALA A 116 6.42 -2.28 -25.03
C ALA A 116 6.02 -0.92 -24.42
N VAL A 117 5.33 -0.07 -25.19
CA VAL A 117 4.85 1.23 -24.73
C VAL A 117 3.79 1.06 -23.64
N ALA A 118 2.81 0.19 -23.85
CA ALA A 118 1.75 -0.07 -22.88
C ALA A 118 2.30 -0.63 -21.55
N ALA A 119 3.23 -1.58 -21.62
CA ALA A 119 3.90 -2.12 -20.44
C ALA A 119 4.72 -1.05 -19.69
N GLY A 120 5.42 -0.18 -20.44
CA GLY A 120 6.14 0.96 -19.87
C GLY A 120 5.21 1.90 -19.10
N VAL A 121 4.07 2.27 -19.69
CA VAL A 121 3.09 3.15 -19.03
C VAL A 121 2.53 2.53 -17.74
N ILE A 122 2.17 1.24 -17.74
CA ILE A 122 1.69 0.57 -16.54
C ILE A 122 2.76 0.59 -15.43
N ARG A 123 4.03 0.36 -15.79
CA ARG A 123 5.15 0.37 -14.84
C ARG A 123 5.34 1.73 -14.18
N GLU A 124 5.33 2.80 -14.99
CA GLU A 124 5.53 4.18 -14.52
C GLU A 124 4.29 4.77 -13.84
N THR A 125 3.11 4.16 -14.02
CA THR A 125 1.90 4.58 -13.32
C THR A 125 2.06 4.28 -11.84
N SER A 126 2.05 5.33 -11.02
CA SER A 126 2.34 5.24 -9.59
C SER A 126 1.09 5.51 -8.75
N THR A 127 0.85 4.66 -7.75
CA THR A 127 -0.18 4.89 -6.73
C THR A 127 0.17 6.06 -5.80
N THR A 128 1.42 6.53 -5.76
CA THR A 128 1.86 7.65 -4.91
C THR A 128 1.31 9.01 -5.36
N ARG A 129 0.87 9.11 -6.62
CA ARG A 129 0.30 10.33 -7.19
C ARG A 129 -1.22 10.40 -7.02
N MET A 130 -1.85 9.36 -6.47
CA MET A 130 -3.29 9.32 -6.29
C MET A 130 -3.72 10.26 -5.16
N THR A 131 -4.90 10.87 -5.33
CA THR A 131 -5.58 11.51 -4.19
C THR A 131 -6.09 10.43 -3.21
N PRO A 132 -6.29 10.76 -1.92
CA PRO A 132 -6.81 9.80 -0.96
C PRO A 132 -8.14 9.16 -1.36
N LYS A 133 -9.02 9.91 -2.05
CA LYS A 133 -10.31 9.44 -2.55
C LYS A 133 -10.13 8.39 -3.66
N GLN A 134 -9.28 8.68 -4.64
CA GLN A 134 -8.95 7.73 -5.71
C GLN A 134 -8.32 6.46 -5.14
N PHE A 135 -7.46 6.60 -4.12
CA PHE A 135 -6.81 5.45 -3.49
C PHE A 135 -7.82 4.58 -2.72
N THR A 136 -8.80 5.18 -2.02
CA THR A 136 -9.91 4.44 -1.41
C THR A 136 -10.69 3.64 -2.47
N GLU A 137 -11.03 4.25 -3.62
CA GLU A 137 -11.70 3.54 -4.71
C GLU A 137 -10.88 2.37 -5.26
N TYR A 138 -9.56 2.56 -5.39
CA TYR A 138 -8.63 1.52 -5.81
C TYR A 138 -8.58 0.35 -4.82
N LEU A 139 -8.52 0.64 -3.51
CA LEU A 139 -8.57 -0.38 -2.47
C LEU A 139 -9.90 -1.14 -2.48
N ASN A 140 -11.04 -0.44 -2.61
CA ASN A 140 -12.34 -1.08 -2.74
C ASN A 140 -12.40 -2.02 -3.95
N SER A 141 -11.89 -1.58 -5.10
CA SER A 141 -11.86 -2.40 -6.32
C SER A 141 -11.03 -3.68 -6.16
N ILE A 142 -9.90 -3.60 -5.45
CA ILE A 142 -9.05 -4.77 -5.15
C ILE A 142 -9.73 -5.67 -4.13
N HIS A 143 -10.31 -5.12 -3.07
CA HIS A 143 -11.02 -5.86 -2.05
C HIS A 143 -12.19 -6.65 -2.64
N ASP A 144 -13.02 -6.01 -3.46
CA ASP A 144 -14.14 -6.66 -4.12
C ASP A 144 -13.67 -7.72 -5.13
N TYR A 145 -12.60 -7.43 -5.88
CA TYR A 145 -12.04 -8.41 -6.80
C TYR A 145 -11.49 -9.64 -6.09
N THR A 146 -10.75 -9.46 -5.01
CA THR A 146 -10.16 -10.58 -4.26
C THR A 146 -11.24 -11.43 -3.60
N LEU A 147 -12.28 -10.80 -3.03
CA LEU A 147 -13.41 -11.52 -2.47
C LEU A 147 -14.22 -12.27 -3.54
N VAL A 148 -14.60 -11.61 -4.64
CA VAL A 148 -15.51 -12.17 -5.65
C VAL A 148 -14.82 -13.13 -6.60
N ARG A 149 -13.56 -12.85 -7.00
CA ARG A 149 -12.84 -13.64 -8.00
C ARG A 149 -11.87 -14.66 -7.41
N LEU A 150 -11.23 -14.33 -6.30
CA LEU A 150 -10.26 -15.23 -5.66
C LEU A 150 -10.84 -15.96 -4.44
N GLY A 151 -12.00 -15.52 -3.93
CA GLY A 151 -12.57 -16.07 -2.70
C GLY A 151 -11.77 -15.73 -1.45
N ILE A 152 -10.90 -14.72 -1.51
CA ILE A 152 -9.99 -14.34 -0.43
C ILE A 152 -10.59 -13.16 0.33
N LEU A 153 -10.83 -13.34 1.62
CA LEU A 153 -11.22 -12.25 2.52
C LEU A 153 -9.97 -11.56 3.05
N LEU A 154 -9.72 -10.34 2.58
CA LEU A 154 -8.56 -9.56 3.02
C LEU A 154 -8.77 -9.00 4.42
N ALA A 155 -7.72 -9.09 5.26
CA ALA A 155 -7.81 -8.56 6.61
C ALA A 155 -7.74 -7.02 6.61
N ILE A 156 -8.56 -6.38 7.44
CA ILE A 156 -8.53 -4.93 7.67
C ILE A 156 -8.25 -4.70 9.16
N PRO A 157 -6.99 -4.46 9.56
CA PRO A 157 -6.64 -4.13 10.93
C PRO A 157 -7.44 -2.92 11.43
N ASP A 158 -7.91 -2.94 12.67
CA ASP A 158 -8.67 -1.83 13.26
C ASP A 158 -7.91 -0.49 13.15
N GLU A 159 -6.58 -0.53 13.30
CA GLU A 159 -5.71 0.63 13.16
C GLU A 159 -5.65 1.21 11.74
N LEU A 160 -6.05 0.45 10.71
CA LEU A 160 -6.07 0.88 9.30
C LEU A 160 -7.50 1.00 8.75
N ARG A 161 -8.55 0.74 9.55
CA ARG A 161 -9.94 0.81 9.07
C ARG A 161 -10.31 2.18 8.49
N PHE A 162 -9.81 3.24 9.12
CA PHE A 162 -10.00 4.63 8.66
C PHE A 162 -9.37 4.93 7.29
N ALA A 163 -8.43 4.08 6.82
CA ALA A 163 -7.79 4.22 5.52
C ALA A 163 -8.64 3.61 4.38
N PHE A 164 -9.54 2.69 4.74
CA PHE A 164 -10.44 1.99 3.82
C PHE A 164 -11.80 2.69 3.68
N GLU A 165 -12.34 3.24 4.77
CA GLU A 165 -13.41 4.25 4.75
C GLU A 165 -12.97 5.50 3.98
#